data_AF-A0A959F560-F1
#
_entry.id   AF-A0A959F560-F1
#
_cell.length_a   1.000
_cell.length_b   1.000
_cell.length_c   1.000
_cell.angle_alpha   90.00
_cell.angle_beta   90.00
_cell.angle_gamma   90.00
#
_symmetry.space_group_name_H-M   'P 1'
#
loop_
_entity.id
_entity.type
_entity.pdbx_description
1 polymer ?
#
loop_
_entity_poly.entity_id
_entity_poly.type
_entity_poly.pdbx_seq_one_letter_code
_entity_poly.pdbx_strand_id
1 'polypeptide(L)'
;MAEGIFTVRIDPEKQQQIDQLARQLDRSRNYLVGQAIEEFLEAHAWQVEKIKAGLAAADRGEFATDAEMEQVFSRYRPEPGDVAE
;
A
#
# COMPACT_ATOMS: atom_id res chain seq x y z
N MET A 1 4.20 24.88 -5.85
CA MET A 1 3.48 23.88 -6.67
C MET A 1 2.03 24.35 -6.75
N ALA A 2 1.35 24.18 -7.89
CA ALA A 2 -0.04 24.64 -8.01
C ALA A 2 -0.95 23.73 -7.18
N GLU A 3 -1.69 24.31 -6.24
CA GLU A 3 -2.65 23.61 -5.41
C GLU A 3 -3.93 23.37 -6.23
N GLY A 4 -4.36 22.11 -6.33
CA GLY A 4 -5.53 21.70 -7.11
C GLY A 4 -6.73 21.40 -6.21
N ILE A 5 -7.91 21.86 -6.60
CA ILE A 5 -9.17 21.48 -5.95
C ILE A 5 -9.80 20.35 -6.76
N PHE A 6 -10.13 19.25 -6.09
CA PHE A 6 -10.90 18.17 -6.69
C PHE A 6 -12.05 17.78 -5.77
N THR A 7 -13.17 17.36 -6.36
CA THR A 7 -14.38 16.98 -5.62
C THR A 7 -14.54 15.47 -5.69
N VAL A 8 -14.63 14.83 -4.53
CA VAL A 8 -14.91 13.39 -4.42
C VAL A 8 -16.33 13.15 -3.94
N ARG A 9 -16.96 12.10 -4.46
CA ARG A 9 -18.20 11.56 -3.90
C ARG A 9 -17.83 10.54 -2.84
N ILE A 10 -18.41 10.69 -1.65
CA ILE A 10 -18.25 9.76 -0.54
C ILE A 10 -19.62 9.35 -0.02
N ASP A 11 -19.70 8.13 0.50
CA ASP A 11 -20.92 7.64 1.12
C ASP A 11 -21.25 8.46 2.38
N PRO A 12 -22.54 8.70 2.69
CA PRO A 12 -22.95 9.49 3.85
C PRO A 12 -22.38 8.97 5.18
N GLU A 13 -22.26 7.66 5.32
CA GLU A 13 -21.67 7.02 6.51
C GLU A 13 -20.20 7.38 6.69
N LYS A 14 -19.41 7.31 5.61
CA LYS A 14 -17.99 7.68 5.63
C LYS A 14 -17.82 9.17 5.92
N GLN A 15 -18.69 10.02 5.38
CA GLN A 15 -18.70 11.44 5.71
C GLN A 15 -18.91 11.67 7.21
N GLN A 16 -19.85 10.97 7.84
CA GLN A 16 -20.06 11.08 9.29
C GLN A 16 -18.86 10.60 10.10
N GLN A 17 -18.20 9.52 9.68
CA GLN A 17 -16.98 9.04 10.34
C GLN A 17 -15.85 10.07 10.28
N ILE A 18 -15.61 10.67 9.11
CA ILE A 18 -14.62 11.75 8.94
C ILE A 18 -14.98 12.95 9.81
N ASP A 19 -16.27 13.32 9.89
CA ASP A 19 -16.76 14.44 10.69
C ASP A 19 -16.51 14.24 12.19
N GLN A 20 -16.74 13.02 12.69
CA GLN A 20 -16.50 12.69 14.08
C GLN A 20 -15.00 12.70 14.39
N LEU A 21 -14.19 12.10 13.51
CA LEU A 21 -12.74 12.06 13.68
C LEU A 21 -12.12 13.47 13.65
N ALA A 22 -12.56 14.31 12.72
CA ALA A 22 -12.15 15.71 12.61
C ALA A 22 -12.39 16.48 13.92
N ARG A 23 -13.57 16.30 14.54
CA ARG A 23 -13.91 16.94 15.82
C ARG A 23 -13.06 16.41 16.98
N GLN A 24 -12.81 15.10 17.03
CA GLN A 24 -12.01 14.49 18.10
C GLN A 24 -10.54 14.93 18.05
N LEU A 25 -10.00 15.11 16.84
CA LEU A 25 -8.61 15.50 16.62
C LEU A 25 -8.38 17.01 16.56
N ASP A 26 -9.44 17.82 16.68
CA ASP A 26 -9.40 19.29 16.47
C ASP A 26 -8.75 19.66 15.13
N ARG A 27 -9.17 18.97 14.06
CA ARG A 27 -8.67 19.13 12.69
C ARG A 27 -9.81 19.37 11.71
N SER A 28 -9.50 20.01 10.59
CA SER A 28 -10.45 20.16 9.50
C SER A 28 -10.60 18.87 8.71
N ARG A 29 -11.76 18.69 8.05
CA ARG A 29 -11.98 17.57 7.12
C ARG A 29 -10.93 17.54 6.01
N ASN A 30 -10.61 18.71 5.46
CA ASN A 30 -9.61 18.84 4.40
C ASN A 30 -8.22 18.40 4.86
N TYR A 31 -7.85 18.71 6.10
CA TYR A 31 -6.58 18.26 6.67
C TYR A 31 -6.54 16.72 6.74
N LEU A 32 -7.58 16.09 7.29
CA LEU A 32 -7.62 14.62 7.40
C LEU A 32 -7.65 13.92 6.04
N VAL A 33 -8.43 14.44 5.10
CA VAL A 33 -8.50 13.89 3.73
C VAL A 33 -7.17 14.07 3.02
N GLY A 34 -6.52 15.23 3.16
CA GLY A 34 -5.18 15.47 2.62
C GLY A 34 -4.16 14.48 3.15
N GLN A 35 -4.09 14.34 4.48
CA GLN A 35 -3.18 13.38 5.12
C GLN A 35 -3.44 11.94 4.67
N ALA A 36 -4.71 11.52 4.59
CA ALA A 36 -5.05 10.17 4.13
C ALA A 36 -4.65 9.93 2.66
N ILE A 37 -4.72 10.96 1.80
CA ILE A 37 -4.26 10.86 0.40
C ILE A 37 -2.75 10.74 0.34
N GLU A 38 -2.01 11.54 1.12
CA GLU A 38 -0.55 11.45 1.20
C GLU A 38 -0.11 10.05 1.64
N GLU A 39 -0.66 9.56 2.76
CA GLU A 39 -0.38 8.23 3.28
C GLU A 39 -0.73 7.14 2.25
N PHE A 40 -1.86 7.27 1.56
CA PHE A 40 -2.26 6.32 0.53
C PHE A 40 -1.29 6.31 -0.65
N LEU A 41 -0.86 7.48 -1.13
CA LEU A 41 0.08 7.59 -2.24
C LEU A 41 1.45 7.04 -1.86
N GLU A 42 1.97 7.39 -0.68
CA GLU A 42 3.25 6.86 -0.18
C GLU A 42 3.21 5.33 -0.05
N ALA A 43 2.12 4.80 0.51
CA ALA A 43 1.95 3.37 0.71
C ALA A 43 1.89 2.56 -0.60
N HIS A 44 1.46 3.16 -1.71
CA HIS A 44 1.27 2.45 -2.98
C HIS A 44 2.31 2.81 -4.05
N ALA A 45 2.96 3.97 -3.96
CA ALA A 45 3.94 4.42 -4.95
C ALA A 45 5.08 3.40 -5.10
N TRP A 46 5.66 2.94 -4.00
CA TRP A 46 6.74 1.95 -4.03
C TRP A 46 6.29 0.62 -4.66
N GLN A 47 5.04 0.21 -4.43
CA GLN A 47 4.52 -1.06 -4.93
C GLN A 47 4.38 -1.04 -6.45
N VAL A 48 3.83 0.04 -6.99
CA VAL A 48 3.71 0.23 -8.45
C VAL A 48 5.09 0.24 -9.11
N GLU A 49 6.05 0.94 -8.52
CA GLU A 49 7.43 0.99 -9.02
C GLU A 49 8.10 -0.40 -8.97
N LYS A 50 7.95 -1.13 -7.86
CA LYS A 50 8.50 -2.47 -7.71
C LYS A 50 7.90 -3.47 -8.69
N ILE A 51 6.60 -3.42 -8.93
CA ILE A 51 5.94 -4.29 -9.92
C ILE A 51 6.50 -3.99 -11.32
N LYS A 52 6.58 -2.72 -11.71
CA LYS A 52 7.13 -2.32 -13.01
C LYS A 52 8.59 -2.75 -13.18
N ALA A 53 9.41 -2.57 -12.13
CA ALA A 53 10.80 -3.00 -12.14
C ALA A 53 10.94 -4.52 -12.26
N GLY A 54 10.11 -5.28 -11.53
CA GLY A 54 10.08 -6.74 -11.59
C GLY A 54 9.65 -7.28 -12.96
N LEU A 55 8.62 -6.68 -13.57
CA LEU A 55 8.21 -7.00 -14.93
C LEU A 55 9.33 -6.75 -15.94
N ALA A 56 9.99 -5.59 -15.86
CA ALA A 56 11.10 -5.28 -16.75
C ALA A 56 12.31 -6.22 -16.55
N ALA A 57 12.58 -6.68 -15.33
CA ALA A 57 13.62 -7.67 -15.04
C ALA A 57 13.26 -9.05 -15.62
N ALA A 58 12.00 -9.48 -15.45
CA ALA A 58 11.47 -10.71 -16.03
C ALA A 58 11.54 -10.70 -17.56
N ASP A 59 11.20 -9.59 -18.21
CA ASP A 59 11.32 -9.41 -19.67
C ASP A 59 12.78 -9.52 -20.15
N ARG A 60 13.75 -9.19 -19.29
CA ARG A 60 15.20 -9.38 -19.55
C ARG A 60 15.70 -10.77 -19.17
N GLY A 61 14.84 -11.65 -18.64
CA GLY A 61 15.23 -12.98 -18.18
C GLY A 61 15.99 -12.98 -16.85
N GLU A 62 15.97 -11.88 -16.09
CA GLU A 62 16.64 -11.76 -14.79
C GLU A 62 15.84 -12.45 -13.68
N PHE A 63 15.75 -13.78 -13.77
CA PHE A 63 15.15 -14.62 -12.75
C PHE A 63 16.22 -15.13 -11.77
N ALA A 64 15.78 -15.42 -10.55
CA ALA A 64 16.62 -16.11 -9.58
C ALA A 64 17.02 -17.49 -10.12
N THR A 65 18.26 -17.89 -9.84
CA THR A 65 18.75 -19.24 -10.11
C THR A 65 18.14 -20.25 -9.13
N ASP A 66 18.15 -21.53 -9.49
CA ASP A 66 17.65 -22.60 -8.63
C ASP A 66 18.33 -22.61 -7.24
N ALA A 67 19.62 -22.28 -7.19
CA ALA A 67 20.40 -22.21 -5.96
C ALA A 67 19.99 -21.02 -5.06
N GLU A 68 19.58 -19.89 -5.64
CA GLU A 68 19.04 -18.75 -4.90
C GLU A 68 17.64 -19.05 -4.39
N MET A 69 16.82 -19.73 -5.19
CA MET A 69 15.48 -20.16 -4.78
C MET A 69 15.53 -21.16 -3.61
N GLU A 70 16.45 -22.12 -3.63
CA GLU A 70 16.61 -23.09 -2.53
C GLU A 70 16.97 -22.42 -1.20
N GLN A 71 17.78 -21.34 -1.23
CA GLN A 71 18.10 -20.55 -0.04
C GLN A 71 16.86 -19.83 0.52
N VAL A 72 16.01 -19.28 -0.36
CA VAL A 72 14.74 -18.66 0.04
C VAL A 72 13.82 -19.69 0.67
N PHE A 73 13.63 -20.85 0.04
CA PHE A 73 12.79 -21.91 0.58
C PHE A 73 13.30 -22.41 1.92
N SER A 74 14.62 -22.58 2.08
CA SER A 74 15.20 -23.01 3.36
C SER A 74 14.99 -22.00 4.49
N ARG A 75 14.92 -20.69 4.16
CA ARG A 75 14.71 -19.63 5.14
C ARG A 75 13.25 -19.50 5.62
N TYR A 76 12.29 -19.80 4.75
CA TYR A 76 10.87 -19.57 4.99
C TYR A 76 10.02 -20.85 4.98
N ARG A 77 10.65 -22.04 4.94
CA ARG A 77 9.96 -23.31 5.06
C ARG A 77 9.24 -23.34 6.42
N PRO A 78 7.90 -23.41 6.47
CA PRO A 78 7.19 -23.57 7.73
C PRO A 78 7.56 -24.92 8.35
N GLU A 79 7.62 -24.99 9.69
CA GLU A 79 7.91 -26.23 10.37
C GLU A 79 6.74 -27.21 10.17
N PRO A 80 6.98 -28.54 10.12
CA PRO A 80 5.92 -29.53 10.03
C PRO A 80 5.00 -29.45 11.27
N GLY A 81 3.97 -28.63 11.22
CA GLY A 81 3.05 -28.35 12.33
C GLY A 81 2.40 -26.95 12.29
N ASP A 82 2.96 -26.00 11.55
CA ASP A 82 2.44 -24.61 11.49
C ASP A 82 1.18 -24.45 10.60
N VAL A 83 0.88 -25.46 9.76
CA VAL A 83 -0.33 -25.52 8.92
C VAL A 83 -1.40 -26.39 9.61
N ALA A 84 -1.85 -25.98 10.80
CA ALA A 84 -3.12 -26.47 11.32
C ALA A 84 -4.25 -25.65 10.67
N GLU A 85 -5.23 -26.36 10.11
CA GLU A 85 -6.43 -25.90 9.38
C GLU A 85 -7.02 -24.55 9.81
#